data_AF-W1XXN2-F1
#
_entry.id   AF-W1XXN2-F1
#
_cell.length_a   1.000
_cell.length_b   1.000
_cell.length_c   1.000
_cell.angle_alpha   90.00
_cell.angle_beta   90.00
_cell.angle_gamma   90.00
#
_symmetry.space_group_name_H-M   'P 1'
#
loop_
_entity.id
_entity.type
_entity.pdbx_description
1 polymer ?
#
loop_
_entity_poly.entity_id
_entity_poly.type
_entity_poly.pdbx_seq_one_letter_code
_entity_poly.pdbx_strand_id
1 'polypeptide(L)'
;IQQVKLEQNKKMLRSQRQDLKQNKGKSKKDKGGLLDLIFRKEPKRYTVEDTIPYHRLLKSGICQLDEKHFSKSIAFQDINYQLALDEDRDLIFNQFANFLTLPAES
;
A
#
# COMPACT_ATOMS: atom_id res chain seq x y z
N ILE A 1 5.32 -0.67 28.86
CA ILE A 1 5.70 -1.54 27.71
C ILE A 1 5.54 -0.83 26.37
N GLN A 2 4.37 -0.24 26.04
CA GLN A 2 4.19 0.50 24.77
C GLN A 2 5.10 1.74 24.60
N GLN A 3 5.27 2.54 25.65
CA GLN A 3 6.16 3.71 25.63
C GLN A 3 7.62 3.33 25.35
N VAL A 4 8.07 2.19 25.88
CA VAL A 4 9.43 1.66 25.66
C VAL A 4 9.61 1.24 24.20
N LYS A 5 8.59 0.61 23.61
CA LYS A 5 8.59 0.20 22.19
C LYS A 5 8.59 1.42 21.25
N LEU A 6 7.86 2.48 21.62
CA LEU A 6 7.85 3.75 20.90
C LEU A 6 9.22 4.43 20.91
N GLU A 7 9.88 4.48 22.07
CA GLU A 7 11.24 5.00 22.25
C GLU A 7 12.28 4.23 21.42
N GLN A 8 12.21 2.90 21.42
CA GLN A 8 13.10 2.03 20.65
C GLN A 8 12.94 2.27 19.14
N ASN A 9 11.70 2.36 18.65
CA ASN A 9 11.42 2.67 17.25
C ASN A 9 11.96 4.05 16.84
N LYS A 10 11.82 5.06 17.70
CA LYS A 10 12.37 6.41 17.46
C LYS A 10 13.90 6.40 17.39
N LYS A 11 14.58 5.60 18.23
CA LYS A 11 16.04 5.45 18.20
C LYS A 11 16.51 4.75 16.92
N MET A 12 15.83 3.68 16.51
CA MET A 12 16.13 2.93 15.28
C MET A 12 15.94 3.78 14.01
N LEU A 13 14.88 4.61 13.96
CA LEU A 13 14.68 5.57 12.87
C LEU A 13 15.78 6.63 12.79
N ARG A 14 16.37 7.03 13.92
CA ARG A 14 17.47 8.00 13.97
C ARG A 14 18.79 7.40 13.50
N SER A 15 19.13 6.17 13.89
CA SER A 15 20.34 5.50 13.41
C SER A 15 20.27 5.24 11.91
N GLN A 16 19.13 4.73 11.42
CA GLN A 16 18.93 4.47 9.99
C GLN A 16 19.06 5.74 9.13
N ARG A 17 18.62 6.90 9.65
CA ARG A 17 18.84 8.21 9.00
C ARG A 17 20.32 8.65 9.00
N GLN A 18 21.10 8.30 10.01
CA GLN A 18 22.53 8.59 10.07
C GLN A 18 23.33 7.70 9.11
N ASP A 19 22.99 6.41 9.02
CA ASP A 19 23.61 5.46 8.09
C ASP A 19 23.37 5.86 6.62
N LEU A 20 22.15 6.31 6.29
CA LEU A 20 21.81 6.88 4.99
C LEU A 20 22.59 8.16 4.64
N LYS A 21 22.99 8.95 5.66
CA LYS A 21 23.81 10.16 5.45
C LYS A 21 25.28 9.81 5.22
N GLN A 22 25.82 8.81 5.92
CA GLN A 22 27.21 8.37 5.73
C GLN A 22 27.43 7.71 4.36
N ASN A 23 26.43 7.02 3.81
CA ASN A 23 26.52 6.36 2.51
C ASN A 23 26.42 7.34 1.30
N LYS A 24 26.11 8.63 1.53
CA LYS A 24 26.05 9.66 0.48
C LYS A 24 27.40 10.34 0.16
N GLY A 25 28.49 9.93 0.79
CA GLY A 25 29.79 10.64 0.76
C GLY A 25 30.87 10.10 -0.19
N LYS A 26 30.64 9.07 -1.01
CA LYS A 26 31.66 8.53 -1.93
C LYS A 26 31.08 8.21 -3.31
N SER A 27 30.78 9.23 -4.10
CA SER A 27 30.79 9.08 -5.57
C SER A 27 31.44 10.30 -6.20
N LYS A 28 32.48 10.05 -6.99
CA LYS A 28 33.35 11.04 -7.62
C LYS A 28 32.58 11.88 -8.66
N LYS A 29 33.00 13.14 -8.80
CA LYS A 29 32.71 14.05 -9.92
C LYS A 29 32.68 13.32 -11.27
N ASP A 30 31.60 13.47 -12.03
CA ASP A 30 31.69 14.03 -13.38
C ASP A 30 30.32 14.30 -14.03
N LYS A 31 30.23 15.51 -14.61
CA LYS A 31 29.35 15.95 -15.72
C LYS A 31 27.85 15.99 -15.46
N GLY A 32 27.43 17.14 -14.92
CA GLY A 32 26.06 17.63 -15.08
C GLY A 32 25.73 17.84 -16.56
N GLY A 33 24.70 17.16 -17.03
CA GLY A 33 24.15 17.28 -18.37
C GLY A 33 22.87 16.47 -18.47
N LEU A 34 21.84 17.06 -19.10
CA LEU A 34 20.52 16.56 -19.55
C LEU A 34 19.75 15.52 -18.68
N LEU A 35 20.41 14.46 -18.22
CA LEU A 35 19.90 13.41 -17.36
C LEU A 35 19.38 13.97 -16.02
N ASP A 36 20.09 14.90 -15.39
CA ASP A 36 19.66 15.50 -14.10
C ASP A 36 18.33 16.29 -14.21
N LEU A 37 18.03 16.80 -15.41
CA LEU A 37 16.77 17.51 -15.68
C LEU A 37 15.60 16.54 -15.89
N ILE A 38 15.86 15.37 -16.49
CA ILE A 38 14.89 14.27 -16.69
C ILE A 38 14.67 13.51 -15.37
N PHE A 39 15.70 13.40 -14.53
CA PHE A 39 15.64 12.79 -13.20
C PHE A 39 15.26 13.76 -12.08
N ARG A 40 14.68 14.93 -12.41
CA ARG A 40 13.93 15.74 -11.43
C ARG A 40 12.74 14.94 -10.94
N LYS A 41 13.02 14.06 -10.00
CA LYS A 41 12.07 13.20 -9.31
C LYS A 41 11.17 14.16 -8.57
N GLU A 42 9.95 14.35 -9.07
CA GLU A 42 8.92 15.05 -8.32
C GLU A 42 8.93 14.53 -6.88
N PRO A 43 8.78 15.41 -5.88
CA PRO A 43 8.70 14.97 -4.49
C PRO A 43 7.67 13.85 -4.40
N LYS A 44 8.05 12.72 -3.80
CA LYS A 44 7.19 11.52 -3.73
C LYS A 44 5.83 11.94 -3.17
N ARG A 45 4.77 11.81 -3.97
CA ARG A 45 3.40 12.01 -3.51
C ARG A 45 3.08 10.86 -2.55
N TYR A 46 2.87 11.20 -1.29
CA TYR A 46 2.46 10.23 -0.28
C TYR A 46 0.97 9.94 -0.48
N THR A 47 0.61 8.68 -0.65
CA THR A 47 -0.79 8.24 -0.75
C THR A 47 -1.22 7.50 0.52
N VAL A 48 -2.51 7.23 0.71
CA VAL A 48 -3.00 6.49 1.90
C VAL A 48 -2.41 5.07 1.93
N GLU A 49 -2.22 4.47 0.75
CA GLU A 49 -1.61 3.16 0.56
C GLU A 49 -0.16 3.11 1.05
N ASP A 50 0.58 4.23 1.02
CA ASP A 50 1.93 4.32 1.58
C ASP A 50 1.95 4.15 3.12
N THR A 51 0.80 4.27 3.79
CA THR A 51 0.69 4.04 5.24
C THR A 51 0.45 2.58 5.60
N ILE A 52 0.12 1.73 4.62
CA ILE A 52 -0.19 0.33 4.86
C ILE A 52 1.13 -0.47 4.87
N PRO A 53 1.45 -1.21 5.94
CA PRO A 53 2.76 -1.83 6.12
C PRO A 53 2.89 -3.16 5.34
N TYR A 54 2.56 -3.17 4.05
CA TYR A 54 2.84 -4.31 3.19
C TYR A 54 4.33 -4.36 2.83
N HIS A 55 4.94 -5.54 2.92
CA HIS A 55 6.28 -5.77 2.39
C HIS A 55 6.34 -5.68 0.87
N ARG A 56 5.28 -6.11 0.19
CA ARG A 56 5.20 -6.12 -1.28
C ARG A 56 3.75 -6.12 -1.73
N LEU A 57 3.42 -5.26 -2.68
CA LEU A 57 2.16 -5.29 -3.42
C LEU A 57 2.45 -5.69 -4.87
N LEU A 58 1.85 -6.79 -5.32
CA LEU A 58 1.99 -7.28 -6.70
C LEU A 58 0.83 -6.75 -7.56
N LYS A 59 1.07 -6.57 -8.86
CA LYS A 59 0.02 -6.17 -9.83
C LYS A 59 -1.16 -7.16 -9.88
N SER A 60 -0.96 -8.39 -9.44
CA SER A 60 -2.01 -9.42 -9.31
C SER A 60 -2.98 -9.18 -8.15
N GLY A 61 -2.77 -8.14 -7.33
CA GLY A 61 -3.57 -7.87 -6.14
C GLY A 61 -3.13 -8.65 -4.89
N ILE A 62 -2.03 -9.42 -4.98
CA ILE A 62 -1.45 -10.09 -3.81
C ILE A 62 -0.60 -9.08 -3.01
N CYS A 63 -0.88 -8.95 -1.72
CA CYS A 63 -0.13 -8.13 -0.77
C CYS A 63 0.55 -9.04 0.25
N GLN A 64 1.87 -8.95 0.37
CA GLN A 64 2.64 -9.64 1.40
C GLN A 64 2.65 -8.81 2.68
N LEU A 65 2.14 -9.37 3.78
CA LEU A 65 2.10 -8.73 5.10
C LEU A 65 3.38 -9.02 5.90
N ASP A 66 3.91 -10.25 5.80
CA ASP A 66 5.20 -10.69 6.35
C ASP A 66 5.72 -11.92 5.58
N GLU A 67 6.71 -12.64 6.11
CA GLU A 67 7.29 -13.82 5.44
C GLU A 67 6.28 -14.95 5.17
N LYS A 68 5.23 -15.06 5.99
CA LYS A 68 4.28 -16.19 5.96
C LYS A 68 2.84 -15.77 5.66
N HIS A 69 2.50 -14.50 5.83
CA HIS A 69 1.14 -14.00 5.66
C HIS A 69 0.98 -13.17 4.39
N PHE A 70 -0.09 -13.47 3.67
CA PHE A 70 -0.46 -12.83 2.41
C PHE A 70 -1.95 -12.49 2.44
N SER A 71 -2.31 -11.37 1.82
CA SER A 71 -3.68 -11.02 1.48
C SER A 71 -3.82 -10.93 -0.03
N LYS A 72 -5.03 -11.18 -0.55
CA LYS A 72 -5.32 -11.07 -1.98
C LYS A 72 -6.55 -10.21 -2.17
N SER A 73 -6.38 -9.12 -2.90
CA SER A 73 -7.49 -8.30 -3.37
C SER A 73 -8.04 -8.92 -4.66
N ILE A 74 -9.35 -9.15 -4.69
CA ILE A 74 -10.06 -9.67 -5.87
C ILE A 74 -11.14 -8.65 -6.21
N ALA A 75 -11.18 -8.22 -7.46
CA ALA A 75 -12.26 -7.39 -7.98
C ALA A 75 -13.28 -8.30 -8.68
N PHE A 76 -14.55 -8.10 -8.37
CA PHE A 76 -15.66 -8.77 -9.05
C PHE A 76 -16.38 -7.75 -9.94
N GLN A 77 -16.83 -8.21 -11.12
CA GLN A 77 -17.72 -7.45 -11.99
C GLN A 77 -18.99 -8.27 -12.18
N ASP A 78 -20.14 -7.62 -12.01
CA ASP A 78 -21.44 -8.21 -12.25
C ASP A 78 -22.11 -7.47 -13.42
N ILE A 79 -22.25 -8.17 -14.55
CA ILE A 79 -22.87 -7.64 -15.76
C ILE A 79 -24.36 -7.36 -15.51
N ASN A 80 -25.03 -8.19 -14.72
CA ASN A 80 -26.45 -8.02 -14.44
C ASN A 80 -26.68 -6.75 -13.61
N TYR A 81 -25.80 -6.48 -12.64
CA TYR A 81 -25.87 -5.23 -11.87
C TYR A 81 -25.61 -3.99 -12.74
N GLN A 82 -24.68 -4.07 -13.69
CA GLN A 82 -24.41 -2.95 -14.62
C GLN A 82 -25.60 -2.66 -15.55
N LEU A 83 -26.28 -3.72 -16.02
CA LEU A 83 -27.44 -3.62 -16.90
C LEU A 83 -28.75 -3.34 -16.17
N ALA A 84 -28.79 -3.49 -14.85
CA ALA A 84 -29.98 -3.27 -14.04
C ALA A 84 -30.45 -1.81 -14.12
N LEU A 85 -31.77 -1.64 -14.05
CA LEU A 85 -32.41 -0.34 -13.86
C LEU A 85 -32.01 0.25 -12.50
N ASP A 86 -32.05 1.57 -12.38
CA ASP A 86 -31.66 2.25 -11.14
C ASP A 86 -32.49 1.78 -9.93
N GLU A 87 -33.76 1.45 -10.15
CA GLU A 87 -34.67 0.93 -9.12
C GLU A 87 -34.29 -0.47 -8.61
N ASP A 88 -33.68 -1.29 -9.47
CA ASP A 88 -33.32 -2.69 -9.16
C ASP A 88 -31.93 -2.82 -8.52
N ARG A 89 -31.05 -1.82 -8.71
CA ARG A 89 -29.66 -1.86 -8.21
C ARG A 89 -29.61 -1.97 -6.70
N ASP A 90 -30.41 -1.19 -5.98
CA ASP A 90 -30.44 -1.22 -4.52
C ASP A 90 -30.90 -2.59 -3.99
N LEU A 91 -31.87 -3.23 -4.67
CA LEU A 91 -32.34 -4.57 -4.32
C LEU A 91 -31.23 -5.61 -4.51
N ILE A 92 -30.56 -5.60 -5.67
CA ILE A 92 -29.47 -6.54 -5.99
C ILE A 92 -28.32 -6.36 -4.98
N PHE A 93 -27.93 -5.11 -4.68
CA PHE A 93 -26.88 -4.82 -3.71
C PHE A 93 -27.22 -5.36 -2.33
N ASN A 94 -28.42 -5.08 -1.82
CA ASN A 94 -28.83 -5.51 -0.48
C ASN A 94 -28.91 -7.03 -0.34
N GLN A 95 -29.39 -7.74 -1.36
CA GLN A 95 -29.40 -9.20 -1.37
C GLN A 95 -27.97 -9.77 -1.33
N PHE A 96 -27.07 -9.21 -2.15
CA PHE A 96 -25.68 -9.65 -2.19
C PHE A 96 -24.91 -9.34 -0.90
N ALA A 97 -25.13 -8.16 -0.32
CA ALA A 97 -24.56 -7.79 0.97
C ALA A 97 -25.04 -8.73 2.08
N ASN A 98 -26.34 -9.02 2.16
CA ASN A 98 -26.87 -9.98 3.14
C ASN A 98 -26.24 -11.37 2.99
N PHE A 99 -26.07 -11.85 1.77
CA PHE A 99 -25.39 -13.12 1.51
C PHE A 99 -23.96 -13.16 2.06
N LEU A 100 -23.19 -12.08 1.90
CA LEU A 100 -21.79 -12.00 2.33
C LEU A 100 -21.60 -11.68 3.81
N THR A 101 -22.58 -11.05 4.46
CA THR A 101 -22.43 -10.50 5.82
C THR A 101 -23.01 -11.42 6.90
N LEU A 102 -23.69 -12.51 6.52
CA LEU A 102 -24.16 -13.50 7.50
C LEU A 102 -22.97 -14.25 8.10
N PRO A 103 -22.78 -14.23 9.43
CA PRO A 103 -21.77 -15.06 10.08
C PRO A 103 -22.14 -16.53 9.85
N ALA A 104 -21.16 -17.32 9.45
CA ALA A 104 -21.23 -18.76 9.49
C ALA A 104 -21.29 -19.21 10.97
N GLU A 105 -22.47 -19.12 11.58
CA GLU A 105 -22.76 -19.77 12.85
C GLU A 105 -24.01 -20.65 12.69
N SER A 106 -23.74 -21.93 12.45
CA SER A 106 -24.57 -23.07 12.83
C SER A 106 -23.66 -24.19 13.28
#